data_AF-A0A527YPG5-F1
#
_entry.id   AF-A0A527YPG5-F1
#
_cell.length_a   1.000
_cell.length_b   1.000
_cell.length_c   1.000
_cell.angle_alpha   90.00
_cell.angle_beta   90.00
_cell.angle_gamma   90.00
#
_symmetry.space_group_name_H-M   'P 1'
#
loop_
_entity.id
_entity.type
_entity.pdbx_description
1 polymer ?
#
loop_
_entity_poly.entity_id
_entity_poly.type
_entity_poly.pdbx_seq_one_letter_code
_entity_poly.pdbx_strand_id
1 'polypeptide(L)' 'NLSKDYLAGKAPEDWIPLRRESFYSKNDIDLRLDADVASIDARSREVVLADGTRTAYDKLLLATGAEPVRLT' A
#
# COMPACT_ATOMS: atom_id res chain seq x y z
N ASN A 1 -9.95 -11.85 3.99
CA ASN A 1 -10.01 -13.11 3.23
C ASN A 1 -11.01 -12.91 2.10
N LEU A 2 -10.51 -12.55 0.92
CA LEU A 2 -11.35 -12.03 -0.16
C LEU A 2 -12.03 -13.10 -1.01
N SER A 3 -11.62 -14.37 -0.92
CA SER A 3 -12.19 -15.48 -1.71
C SER A 3 -13.14 -16.39 -0.91
N LYS A 4 -13.47 -16.03 0.34
CA LYS A 4 -14.40 -16.81 1.20
C LYS A 4 -15.62 -15.97 1.57
N ASP A 5 -15.87 -15.75 2.85
CA ASP A 5 -17.10 -15.11 3.35
C ASP A 5 -17.35 -13.73 2.75
N TYR A 6 -16.30 -12.98 2.41
CA TYR A 6 -16.45 -11.70 1.72
C TYR A 6 -17.02 -11.87 0.30
N LEU A 7 -16.42 -12.75 -0.52
CA LEU A 7 -16.95 -13.06 -1.85
C LEU A 7 -18.35 -13.69 -1.79
N ALA A 8 -18.64 -14.43 -0.72
CA ALA A 8 -19.96 -15.02 -0.48
C ALA A 8 -21.01 -14.01 0.03
N GLY A 9 -20.65 -12.74 0.24
CA GLY A 9 -21.54 -11.69 0.75
C GLY A 9 -21.93 -11.84 2.23
N LYS A 10 -21.19 -12.64 2.99
CA LYS A 10 -21.45 -12.96 4.40
C LYS A 10 -20.61 -12.15 5.38
N ALA A 11 -19.47 -11.63 4.94
CA ALA A 11 -18.61 -10.78 5.75
C ALA A 11 -18.94 -9.29 5.50
N PRO A 12 -19.20 -8.48 6.55
CA PRO A 12 -19.33 -7.03 6.44
C PRO A 12 -18.05 -6.39 5.86
N GLU A 13 -18.20 -5.30 5.12
CA GLU A 13 -17.05 -4.54 4.57
C GLU A 13 -16.11 -4.04 5.67
N ASP A 14 -16.66 -3.65 6.82
CA ASP A 14 -15.89 -3.18 7.99
C ASP A 14 -14.91 -4.23 8.55
N TRP A 15 -15.03 -5.50 8.15
CA TRP A 15 -14.08 -6.56 8.54
C TRP A 15 -12.84 -6.63 7.64
N ILE A 16 -12.86 -5.95 6.50
CA ILE A 16 -11.78 -6.01 5.50
C ILE A 16 -10.55 -5.19 5.88
N PRO A 17 -10.67 -3.95 6.40
CA PRO A 17 -9.51 -3.19 6.82
C PRO A 17 -8.68 -3.92 7.88
N LEU A 18 -7.36 -3.96 7.72
CA LEU A 18 -6.45 -4.56 8.71
C LEU A 18 -6.49 -3.82 10.05
N ARG A 19 -6.63 -2.48 9.98
CA ARG A 19 -6.76 -1.56 11.10
C ARG A 19 -7.73 -0.45 10.70
N ARG A 20 -8.37 0.17 11.69
CA ARG A 20 -9.15 1.40 11.47
C ARG A 20 -8.22 2.55 11.14
N GLU A 21 -8.69 3.53 10.38
CA GLU A 21 -7.90 4.71 9.98
C GLU A 21 -7.22 5.42 11.17
N SER A 22 -7.95 5.62 12.27
CA SER A 22 -7.39 6.23 13.49
C SER A 22 -6.18 5.49 14.09
N PHE A 23 -5.95 4.23 13.75
CA PHE A 23 -4.74 3.52 14.18
C PHE A 23 -3.49 4.17 13.60
N TYR A 24 -3.51 4.55 12.32
CA TYR A 24 -2.34 5.06 11.63
C TYR A 24 -1.91 6.41 12.20
N SER A 25 -2.84 7.36 12.32
CA SER A 25 -2.55 8.67 12.92
C SER A 25 -2.13 8.58 14.39
N LYS A 26 -2.74 7.69 15.18
CA LYS A 26 -2.35 7.48 16.60
C LYS A 26 -0.95 6.88 16.78
N ASN A 27 -0.41 6.24 15.75
CA ASN A 27 0.92 5.63 15.78
C ASN A 27 1.93 6.41 14.90
N ASP A 28 1.61 7.66 14.55
CA ASP A 28 2.45 8.52 13.71
C ASP A 28 2.84 7.89 12.36
N ILE A 29 1.92 7.12 11.77
CA ILE A 29 2.08 6.51 10.45
C ILE A 29 1.43 7.43 9.41
N ASP A 30 2.26 8.07 8.58
CA ASP A 30 1.80 8.79 7.38
C ASP A 30 1.36 7.79 6.30
N LEU A 31 0.05 7.50 6.28
CA LEU A 31 -0.56 6.60 5.30
C LEU A 31 -0.97 7.40 4.05
N ARG A 32 -0.26 7.18 2.95
CA ARG A 32 -0.59 7.74 1.64
C ARG A 32 -1.19 6.66 0.75
N LEU A 33 -2.50 6.72 0.55
CA LEU A 33 -3.23 5.89 -0.41
C LEU A 33 -3.18 6.54 -1.80
N ASP A 34 -3.46 5.76 -2.84
CA ASP A 34 -3.44 6.21 -4.24
C ASP A 34 -2.11 6.91 -4.63
N ALA A 35 -1.01 6.44 -4.03
CA ALA A 35 0.32 7.02 -4.12
C ALA A 35 1.34 6.00 -4.66
N ASP A 36 1.17 5.60 -5.91
CA ASP A 36 2.01 4.60 -6.55
C ASP A 36 3.46 5.09 -6.72
N VAL A 37 4.42 4.28 -6.28
CA VAL A 37 5.85 4.52 -6.50
C VAL A 37 6.22 4.06 -7.91
N ALA A 38 6.63 5.00 -8.77
CA ALA A 38 7.06 4.72 -10.13
C ALA A 38 8.55 4.34 -10.21
N SER A 39 9.39 4.87 -9.33
CA SER A 39 10.82 4.53 -9.30
C SER A 39 11.48 4.80 -7.96
N ILE A 40 12.67 4.22 -7.77
CA ILE A 40 13.53 4.42 -6.60
C ILE A 40 14.86 4.99 -7.07
N ASP A 41 15.22 6.19 -6.61
CA ASP A 41 16.56 6.75 -6.76
C ASP A 41 17.38 6.40 -5.52
N ALA A 42 18.10 5.27 -5.60
CA ALA A 42 18.90 4.80 -4.48
C ALA A 42 20.14 5.67 -4.18
N ARG A 43 20.56 6.51 -5.14
CA ARG A 43 21.71 7.42 -4.95
C ARG A 43 21.31 8.60 -4.09
N SER A 44 20.18 9.24 -4.40
CA SER A 44 19.63 10.33 -3.59
C SER A 44 18.84 9.83 -2.37
N ARG A 45 18.53 8.52 -2.32
CA ARG A 45 17.66 7.87 -1.33
C ARG A 45 16.25 8.46 -1.34
N GLU A 46 15.64 8.47 -2.52
CA GLU A 46 14.28 8.96 -2.70
C GLU A 46 13.43 7.95 -3.46
N VAL A 47 12.14 7.93 -3.15
CA VAL A 47 11.11 7.33 -4.01
C VAL A 47 10.48 8.43 -4.86
N VAL A 48 10.19 8.10 -6.11
CA VAL A 48 9.47 8.98 -7.05
C VAL A 48 8.11 8.37 -7.30
N LEU A 49 7.06 9.12 -6.97
CA LEU A 49 5.68 8.72 -7.20
C LEU A 49 5.29 8.93 -8.66
N ALA A 50 4.21 8.28 -9.09
CA ALA A 50 3.70 8.37 -10.47
C ALA A 50 3.30 9.80 -10.88
N ASP A 51 2.94 10.66 -9.92
CA ASP A 51 2.65 12.08 -10.13
C ASP A 51 3.92 12.97 -10.20
N GLY A 52 5.11 12.39 -10.03
CA GLY A 52 6.39 13.08 -10.01
C GLY A 52 6.84 13.57 -8.64
N THR A 53 6.01 13.42 -7.59
CA THR A 53 6.38 13.75 -6.21
C THR A 53 7.57 12.93 -5.75
N ARG A 54 8.53 13.55 -5.07
CA ARG A 54 9.72 12.88 -4.51
C ARG A 54 9.64 12.83 -2.99
N THR A 55 9.91 11.68 -2.41
CA THR A 55 9.94 11.50 -0.95
C THR A 55 11.26 10.84 -0.55
N ALA A 56 12.03 11.52 0.31
CA ALA A 56 13.29 11.01 0.83
C ALA A 56 13.08 9.90 1.87
N TYR A 57 14.07 9.00 1.99
CA TYR A 57 14.08 7.94 2.99
C TYR A 57 15.48 7.71 3.57
N ASP A 58 15.55 7.30 4.83
CA ASP A 58 16.77 6.74 5.42
C ASP A 58 16.86 5.22 5.23
N LYS A 59 15.70 4.56 5.27
CA LYS A 59 15.50 3.13 5.06
C LYS A 59 14.27 2.92 4.19
N LEU A 60 14.33 1.94 3.29
CA LEU A 60 13.24 1.60 2.39
C LEU A 60 12.90 0.12 2.54
N LEU A 61 11.62 -0.18 2.80
CA LEU A 61 11.07 -1.54 2.83
C LEU A 61 10.18 -1.73 1.60
N LEU A 62 10.49 -2.73 0.78
CA LEU A 62 9.66 -3.08 -0.38
C LEU A 62 8.62 -4.12 0.04
N ALA A 63 7.35 -3.72 0.02
CA ALA A 63 6.20 -4.54 0.37
C ALA A 63 5.13 -4.53 -0.74
N THR A 64 5.56 -4.49 -2.01
CA THR A 64 4.70 -4.31 -3.20
C THR A 64 3.87 -5.54 -3.58
N GLY A 65 4.04 -6.67 -2.90
CA GLY A 65 3.36 -7.92 -3.24
C GLY A 65 3.74 -8.42 -4.64
N ALA A 66 2.77 -8.97 -5.36
CA ALA A 66 2.94 -9.49 -6.72
C ALA A 66 1.63 -9.37 -7.50
N GLU A 67 1.74 -9.36 -8.83
CA GLU A 67 0.58 -9.44 -9.74
C GLU A 67 0.36 -10.89 -10.21
N PRO A 68 -0.90 -11.32 -10.42
CA PRO A 68 -1.19 -12.62 -11.02
C PRO A 68 -0.58 -12.75 -12.43
N VAL A 69 -0.10 -13.96 -12.76
CA VAL A 69 0.41 -14.26 -14.10
C VAL A 69 -0.72 -14.14 -15.12
N ARG A 70 -0.48 -13.37 -16.19
CA ARG A 70 -1.39 -13.28 -17.33
C ARG A 70 -1.25 -14.52 -18.19
N LEU A 71 -2.37 -15.20 -18.44
CA LEU A 71 -2.46 -16.29 -19.41
C LEU A 71 -2.96 -15.67 -20.72
N THR A 72 -2.03 -15.28 -21.58
CA THR A 72 -2.30 -14.84 -22.96
C THR A 72 -2.16 -15.99 -23.93
#